data_AF-A0AAU7JCU8-F1
#
_entry.id   AF-A0AAU7JCU8-F1
#
_cell.length_a   1.000
_cell.length_b   1.000
_cell.length_c   1.000
_cell.angle_alpha   90.00
_cell.angle_beta   90.00
_cell.angle_gamma   90.00
#
_symmetry.space_group_name_H-M   'P 1'
#
loop_
_entity.id
_entity.type
_entity.pdbx_description
1 polymer ?
#
loop_
_entity_poly.entity_id
_entity_poly.type
_entity_poly.pdbx_seq_one_letter_code
_entity_poly.pdbx_strand_id
1 'polypeptide(L)'
;MIIRERMIKTGELFGQKLWTPEEDAILKAYYPDKRAAHAALPHRTFQAVKSRGVTLGIAPRRMVWSAVDLKRLKKMRPTASSAELTEAFPGRSLSSILHAASYYGAKRRPRPPAKMGDPLVDEIRLRAFQLGFSICDLDEEAKSRGFFRSWARPKLLRYMERAIDILGGKLVIEWEDAGFEGSARKVG
;
A
#
# COMPACT_ATOMS: atom_id res chain seq x y z
N MET A 1 6.14 50.06 3.56
CA MET A 1 5.63 50.02 4.94
C MET A 1 4.18 49.48 4.97
N ILE A 2 3.88 48.32 4.35
CA ILE A 2 2.48 47.97 3.99
C ILE A 2 1.91 46.77 4.78
N ILE A 3 2.75 45.85 5.27
CA ILE A 3 2.27 44.60 5.88
C ILE A 3 1.80 44.80 7.33
N ARG A 4 2.55 45.55 8.16
CA ARG A 4 2.22 45.75 9.59
C ARG A 4 0.92 46.53 9.79
N GLU A 5 0.71 47.61 9.03
CA GLU A 5 -0.52 48.41 9.10
C GLU A 5 -1.75 47.61 8.66
N ARG A 6 -1.62 46.80 7.60
CA ARG A 6 -2.68 45.89 7.18
C ARG A 6 -3.01 44.86 8.26
N MET A 7 -2.00 44.26 8.89
CA MET A 7 -2.20 43.30 9.99
C MET A 7 -2.96 43.91 11.17
N ILE A 8 -2.64 45.16 11.56
CA ILE A 8 -3.33 45.87 12.64
C ILE A 8 -4.78 46.19 12.24
N LYS A 9 -5.00 46.58 10.98
CA LYS A 9 -6.33 46.99 10.49
C LYS A 9 -7.28 45.83 10.24
N THR A 10 -6.80 44.70 9.70
CA THR A 10 -7.66 43.57 9.31
C THR A 10 -7.57 42.39 10.28
N GLY A 11 -6.57 42.34 11.17
CA GLY A 11 -6.33 41.16 12.01
C GLY A 11 -5.95 39.92 11.21
N GLU A 12 -5.48 40.10 9.97
CA GLU A 12 -5.19 39.03 9.02
C GLU A 12 -3.83 39.22 8.36
N LEU A 13 -3.12 38.12 8.13
CA LEU A 13 -1.89 38.07 7.37
C LEU A 13 -2.08 37.13 6.19
N PHE A 14 -1.91 37.63 4.96
CA PHE A 14 -2.13 36.88 3.72
C PHE A 14 -3.51 36.18 3.63
N GLY A 15 -4.56 36.82 4.14
CA GLY A 15 -5.93 36.26 4.17
C GLY A 15 -6.16 35.19 5.24
N GLN A 16 -5.19 34.98 6.14
CA GLN A 16 -5.35 34.12 7.31
C GLN A 16 -5.49 34.98 8.57
N LYS A 17 -6.55 34.73 9.35
CA LYS A 17 -6.79 35.37 10.65
C LYS A 17 -5.64 35.08 11.61
N LEU A 18 -5.08 36.12 12.22
CA LEU A 18 -4.00 36.03 13.20
C LEU A 18 -4.44 35.24 14.43
N TRP A 19 -3.53 34.47 15.01
CA TRP A 19 -3.78 33.74 16.25
C TRP A 19 -3.72 34.70 17.44
N THR A 20 -4.71 34.64 18.31
CA THR A 20 -4.73 35.46 19.54
C THR A 20 -4.12 34.70 20.73
N PRO A 21 -3.61 35.42 21.76
CA PRO A 21 -3.09 34.78 22.97
C PRO A 21 -4.12 33.89 23.69
N GLU A 22 -5.41 34.25 23.62
CA GLU A 22 -6.51 33.47 24.20
C GLU A 22 -6.69 32.14 23.45
N GLU A 23 -6.62 32.17 22.12
CA GLU A 23 -6.64 30.95 21.30
C GLU A 23 -5.44 30.05 21.62
N ASP A 24 -4.24 30.61 21.78
CA ASP A 24 -3.05 29.86 22.17
C ASP A 24 -3.17 29.27 23.59
N ALA A 25 -3.82 29.97 24.52
CA ALA A 25 -4.09 29.47 25.87
C ALA A 25 -5.06 28.28 25.84
N ILE A 26 -6.12 28.35 25.02
CA ILE A 26 -7.04 27.24 24.77
C ILE A 26 -6.27 26.04 24.20
N LEU A 27 -5.41 26.24 23.20
CA LEU A 27 -4.59 25.15 22.66
C LEU A 27 -3.70 24.51 23.73
N LYS A 28 -3.05 25.29 24.60
CA LYS A 28 -2.21 24.75 25.69
C LYS A 28 -3.02 23.93 26.70
N ALA A 29 -4.28 24.27 26.93
CA ALA A 29 -5.14 23.56 27.89
C ALA A 29 -5.67 22.22 27.36
N TYR A 30 -6.03 22.15 26.08
CA TYR A 30 -6.67 20.96 25.49
C TYR A 30 -5.70 19.97 24.83
N TYR A 31 -4.46 20.38 24.52
CA TYR A 31 -3.47 19.44 23.99
C TYR A 31 -3.05 18.40 25.05
N PRO A 32 -2.85 17.12 24.66
CA PRO A 32 -2.70 16.60 23.30
C PRO A 32 -4.01 16.23 22.57
N ASP A 33 -5.18 16.43 23.17
CA ASP A 33 -6.48 16.15 22.53
C ASP A 33 -6.86 17.24 21.51
N LYS A 34 -6.46 17.00 20.27
CA LYS A 34 -6.72 17.90 19.13
C LYS A 34 -8.21 18.05 18.83
N ARG A 35 -9.04 17.06 19.16
CA ARG A 35 -10.48 17.13 18.89
C ARG A 35 -11.14 18.05 19.90
N ALA A 36 -10.79 17.93 21.18
CA ALA A 36 -11.24 18.85 22.21
C ALA A 36 -10.77 20.29 21.91
N ALA A 37 -9.51 20.47 21.52
CA ALA A 37 -8.97 21.77 21.15
C ALA A 37 -9.71 22.42 19.95
N HIS A 38 -10.10 21.63 18.95
CA HIS A 38 -10.90 22.12 17.82
C HIS A 38 -12.35 22.41 18.20
N ALA A 39 -12.95 21.62 19.09
CA ALA A 39 -14.29 21.88 19.59
C ALA A 39 -14.37 23.22 20.36
N ALA A 40 -13.30 23.59 21.07
CA ALA A 40 -13.18 24.88 21.74
C ALA A 40 -12.89 26.06 20.80
N LEU A 41 -12.50 25.79 19.53
CA LEU A 41 -12.17 26.80 18.52
C LEU A 41 -12.90 26.51 17.19
N PRO A 42 -14.25 26.52 17.17
CA PRO A 42 -15.03 26.07 16.00
C PRO A 42 -14.86 26.98 14.77
N HIS A 43 -14.42 28.22 14.96
CA HIS A 43 -14.09 29.16 13.88
C HIS A 43 -12.74 28.88 13.21
N ARG A 44 -11.93 27.98 13.78
CA ARG A 44 -10.65 27.53 13.21
C ARG A 44 -10.82 26.14 12.64
N THR A 45 -10.25 25.91 11.45
CA THR A 45 -10.24 24.56 10.89
C THR A 45 -9.38 23.62 11.74
N PHE A 46 -9.73 22.33 11.74
CA PHE A 46 -8.97 21.29 12.45
C PHE A 46 -7.47 21.26 12.07
N GLN A 47 -7.15 21.53 10.80
CA GLN A 47 -5.76 21.62 10.34
C GLN A 47 -5.03 22.85 10.88
N ALA A 48 -5.71 24.00 11.01
CA ALA A 48 -5.12 25.20 11.60
C ALA A 48 -4.75 24.96 13.07
N VAL A 49 -5.67 24.37 13.84
CA VAL A 49 -5.44 23.94 15.25
C VAL A 49 -4.23 23.02 15.36
N LYS A 50 -4.14 22.01 14.49
CA LYS A 50 -3.02 21.05 14.46
C LYS A 50 -1.70 21.73 14.11
N SER A 51 -1.69 22.60 13.10
CA SER A 51 -0.49 23.32 12.65
C SER A 51 0.01 24.27 13.74
N ARG A 52 -0.90 25.03 14.36
CA ARG A 52 -0.57 25.94 15.45
C ARG A 52 0.02 25.21 16.66
N GLY A 53 -0.52 24.05 17.02
CA GLY A 53 0.06 23.22 18.09
C GLY A 53 1.50 22.78 17.80
N VAL A 54 1.85 22.55 16.54
CA VAL A 54 3.24 22.28 16.14
C VAL A 54 4.10 23.54 16.26
N THR A 55 3.61 24.70 15.81
CA THR A 55 4.31 25.99 15.93
C THR A 55 4.58 26.37 17.39
N LEU A 56 3.62 26.08 18.28
CA LEU A 56 3.75 26.33 19.73
C LEU A 56 4.61 25.28 20.46
N GLY A 57 5.04 24.21 19.78
CA GLY A 57 5.82 23.14 20.40
C GLY A 57 5.04 22.26 21.39
N ILE A 58 3.71 22.41 21.47
CA ILE A 58 2.82 21.63 22.36
C ILE A 58 2.34 20.33 21.71
N ALA A 59 2.45 20.22 20.39
CA ALA A 59 2.18 18.96 19.71
C ALA A 59 3.23 17.90 20.07
N PRO A 60 2.83 16.64 20.28
CA PRO A 60 3.78 15.57 20.55
C PRO A 60 4.81 15.45 19.41
N ARG A 61 6.08 15.30 19.79
CA ARG A 61 7.17 15.12 18.83
C ARG A 61 6.89 13.90 17.95
N ARG A 62 7.02 14.07 16.63
CA ARG A 62 6.96 12.93 15.71
C ARG A 62 8.15 12.02 15.98
N MET A 63 7.88 10.75 16.23
CA MET A 63 8.92 9.76 16.40
C MET A 63 9.63 9.55 15.06
N VAL A 64 10.91 9.89 15.00
CA VAL A 64 11.75 9.69 13.82
C VAL A 64 12.18 8.23 13.75
N TRP A 65 12.18 7.64 12.55
CA TRP A 65 12.72 6.30 12.33
C TRP A 65 14.25 6.35 12.40
N SER A 66 14.84 5.67 13.38
CA SER A 66 16.30 5.57 13.48
C SER A 66 16.85 4.59 12.43
N ALA A 67 18.13 4.70 12.10
CA ALA A 67 18.78 3.74 11.21
C ALA A 67 18.72 2.29 11.74
N VAL A 68 18.75 2.13 13.08
CA VAL A 68 18.62 0.84 13.76
C VAL A 68 17.21 0.28 13.58
N ASP A 69 16.19 1.12 13.77
CA ASP A 69 14.79 0.72 13.57
C ASP A 69 14.54 0.27 12.13
N LEU A 70 15.12 0.99 11.16
CA LEU A 70 14.98 0.68 9.75
C LEU A 70 15.68 -0.63 9.38
N LYS A 71 16.87 -0.90 9.92
CA LYS A 71 17.55 -2.19 9.75
C LYS A 71 16.70 -3.33 10.31
N ARG A 72 16.16 -3.16 11.51
CA ARG A 72 15.26 -4.14 12.15
C ARG A 72 14.00 -4.35 11.31
N LEU A 73 13.38 -3.27 10.83
CA LEU A 73 12.18 -3.33 9.99
C LEU A 73 12.44 -4.08 8.68
N LYS A 74 13.54 -3.78 7.97
CA LYS A 74 13.92 -4.46 6.74
C LYS A 74 14.15 -5.96 6.94
N LYS A 75 14.71 -6.37 8.08
CA LYS A 75 14.93 -7.78 8.42
C LYS A 75 13.63 -8.52 8.72
N MET A 76 12.71 -7.92 9.47
CA MET A 76 11.49 -8.62 9.91
C MET A 76 10.35 -8.58 8.91
N ARG A 77 10.16 -7.45 8.20
CA ARG A 77 9.02 -7.22 7.29
C ARG A 77 8.76 -8.29 6.22
N PRO A 78 9.78 -9.00 5.68
CA PRO A 78 9.58 -10.06 4.70
C PRO A 78 8.67 -11.20 5.20
N THR A 79 8.81 -11.60 6.46
CA THR A 79 8.13 -12.77 7.06
C THR A 79 7.14 -12.39 8.16
N ALA A 80 7.37 -11.28 8.86
CA ALA A 80 6.67 -10.97 10.09
C ALA A 80 5.16 -10.71 9.90
N SER A 81 4.40 -11.16 10.90
CA SER A 81 2.98 -10.87 11.03
C SER A 81 2.73 -9.45 11.57
N SER A 82 1.50 -8.95 11.45
CA SER A 82 1.12 -7.64 11.99
C SER A 82 1.34 -7.54 13.51
N ALA A 83 1.10 -8.64 14.24
CA ALA A 83 1.26 -8.71 15.68
C ALA A 83 2.74 -8.65 16.10
N GLU A 84 3.60 -9.41 15.42
CA GLU A 84 5.05 -9.40 15.66
C GLU A 84 5.66 -8.01 15.38
N LEU A 85 5.15 -7.30 14.37
CA LEU A 85 5.59 -5.94 14.09
C LEU A 85 5.20 -4.96 15.20
N THR A 86 3.99 -5.08 15.76
CA THR A 86 3.57 -4.22 16.87
C THR A 86 4.32 -4.52 18.16
N GLU A 87 4.69 -5.78 18.40
CA GLU A 87 5.49 -6.17 19.55
C GLU A 87 6.93 -5.66 19.44
N ALA A 88 7.53 -5.72 18.26
CA ALA A 88 8.92 -5.30 18.07
C ALA A 88 9.13 -3.78 18.03
N PHE A 89 8.08 -3.00 17.83
CA PHE A 89 8.11 -1.53 17.81
C PHE A 89 7.06 -0.96 18.78
N PRO A 90 7.26 -1.13 20.11
CA PRO A 90 6.32 -0.60 21.09
C PRO A 90 6.20 0.92 20.97
N GLY A 91 4.97 1.43 21.09
CA GLY A 91 4.67 2.86 20.95
C GLY A 91 4.51 3.36 19.51
N ARG A 92 4.68 2.51 18.49
CA ARG A 92 4.32 2.83 17.10
C ARG A 92 3.03 2.13 16.69
N SER A 93 2.17 2.87 16.00
CA SER A 93 0.98 2.27 15.40
C SER A 93 1.37 1.38 14.21
N LEU A 94 0.60 0.32 13.98
CA LEU A 94 0.77 -0.58 12.83
C LEU A 94 0.84 0.21 11.52
N SER A 95 -0.05 1.20 11.33
CA SER A 95 -0.09 2.05 10.14
C SER A 95 1.21 2.84 9.96
N SER A 96 1.82 3.34 11.04
CA SER A 96 3.11 4.03 10.98
C SER A 96 4.24 3.09 10.54
N ILE A 97 4.25 1.86 11.07
CA ILE A 97 5.22 0.82 10.72
C ILE A 97 5.08 0.42 9.25
N LEU A 98 3.86 0.18 8.77
CA LEU A 98 3.60 -0.18 7.38
C LEU A 98 3.92 0.96 6.42
N HIS A 99 3.62 2.20 6.79
CA HIS A 99 3.98 3.38 6.00
C HIS A 99 5.50 3.51 5.88
N ALA A 100 6.22 3.39 6.99
CA ALA A 100 7.69 3.39 6.98
C ALA A 100 8.25 2.23 6.15
N ALA A 101 7.65 1.05 6.25
CA ALA A 101 8.07 -0.11 5.46
C ALA A 101 7.92 0.17 3.95
N SER A 102 6.81 0.75 3.53
CA SER A 102 6.58 1.14 2.13
C SER A 102 7.58 2.22 1.68
N TYR A 103 7.71 3.29 2.48
CA TYR A 103 8.55 4.45 2.17
C TYR A 103 10.04 4.09 2.07
N TYR A 104 10.54 3.24 2.98
CA TYR A 104 11.95 2.82 3.02
C TYR A 104 12.22 1.49 2.28
N GLY A 105 11.24 0.98 1.50
CA GLY A 105 11.40 -0.18 0.65
C GLY A 105 11.49 -1.54 1.37
N ALA A 106 11.09 -1.63 2.63
CA ALA A 106 10.91 -2.91 3.31
C ALA A 106 9.61 -3.57 2.82
N LYS A 107 9.72 -4.42 1.79
CA LYS A 107 8.57 -5.14 1.20
C LYS A 107 8.33 -6.47 1.92
N ARG A 108 7.06 -6.92 1.90
CA ARG A 108 6.70 -8.30 2.31
C ARG A 108 7.21 -9.28 1.24
N ARG A 109 7.52 -10.52 1.62
CA ARG A 109 7.65 -11.58 0.60
C ARG A 109 6.32 -11.75 -0.13
N PRO A 110 6.33 -11.87 -1.46
CA PRO A 110 5.11 -12.15 -2.20
C PRO A 110 4.59 -13.52 -1.75
N ARG A 111 3.26 -13.61 -1.58
CA ARG A 111 2.60 -14.87 -1.24
C ARG A 111 2.25 -15.60 -2.55
N PRO A 112 2.19 -16.94 -2.52
CA PRO A 112 1.64 -17.69 -3.63
C PRO A 112 0.24 -17.16 -3.99
N PRO A 113 -0.13 -17.15 -5.28
CA PRO A 113 -1.47 -16.79 -5.72
C PRO A 113 -2.55 -17.64 -5.02
N ALA A 114 -3.68 -17.03 -4.67
CA ALA A 114 -4.82 -17.77 -4.14
C ALA A 114 -5.46 -18.64 -5.24
N LYS A 115 -5.92 -19.84 -4.89
CA LYS A 115 -6.59 -20.76 -5.81
C LYS A 115 -7.89 -20.14 -6.35
N MET A 116 -8.07 -20.16 -7.67
CA MET A 116 -9.25 -19.76 -8.42
C MET A 116 -10.08 -20.99 -8.85
N GLY A 117 -9.79 -22.20 -8.36
CA GLY A 117 -10.69 -23.35 -8.52
C GLY A 117 -10.69 -24.01 -9.90
N ASP A 118 -9.99 -23.45 -10.89
CA ASP A 118 -9.64 -24.14 -12.13
C ASP A 118 -8.21 -24.70 -11.98
N PRO A 119 -8.02 -26.04 -11.97
CA PRO A 119 -6.73 -26.64 -11.71
C PRO A 119 -5.63 -26.17 -12.66
N LEU A 120 -5.94 -26.02 -13.95
CA LEU A 120 -4.96 -25.62 -14.97
C LEU A 120 -4.52 -24.17 -14.76
N VAL A 121 -5.48 -23.27 -14.51
CA VAL A 121 -5.18 -21.85 -14.26
C VAL A 121 -4.42 -21.67 -12.95
N ASP A 122 -4.76 -22.45 -11.93
CA ASP A 122 -4.06 -22.43 -10.65
C ASP A 122 -2.62 -22.93 -10.78
N GLU A 123 -2.38 -23.95 -11.59
CA GLU A 123 -1.05 -24.45 -11.91
C GLU A 123 -0.22 -23.42 -12.68
N ILE A 124 -0.80 -22.79 -13.71
CA ILE A 124 -0.14 -21.71 -14.47
C ILE A 124 0.27 -20.57 -13.53
N ARG A 125 -0.62 -20.16 -12.62
CA ARG A 125 -0.34 -19.08 -11.67
C ARG A 125 0.73 -19.48 -10.65
N LEU A 126 0.70 -20.73 -10.18
CA LEU A 126 1.73 -21.25 -9.29
C LEU A 126 3.10 -21.32 -9.99
N ARG A 127 3.13 -21.77 -11.24
CA ARG A 127 4.36 -21.84 -12.03
C ARG A 127 4.94 -20.47 -12.32
N ALA A 128 4.10 -19.49 -12.68
CA ALA A 128 4.51 -18.10 -12.84
C ALA A 128 5.13 -17.55 -11.55
N PHE A 129 4.51 -17.82 -10.39
CA PHE A 129 5.05 -17.43 -9.09
C PHE A 129 6.41 -18.08 -8.79
N GLN A 130 6.60 -19.36 -9.11
CA GLN A 130 7.90 -20.05 -8.94
C GLN A 130 9.01 -19.44 -9.80
N LEU A 131 8.66 -19.01 -11.01
CA LEU A 131 9.59 -18.34 -11.93
C LEU A 131 9.78 -16.85 -11.62
N GLY A 132 9.15 -16.34 -10.56
CA GLY A 132 9.28 -14.94 -10.13
C GLY A 132 8.46 -13.94 -10.94
N PHE A 133 7.60 -14.42 -11.86
CA PHE A 133 6.66 -13.57 -12.57
C PHE A 133 5.56 -13.10 -11.62
N SER A 134 5.28 -11.80 -11.61
CA SER A 134 4.02 -11.35 -11.03
C SER A 134 2.87 -11.73 -11.95
N ILE A 135 1.67 -11.94 -11.40
CA ILE A 135 0.46 -12.17 -12.21
C ILE A 135 0.24 -11.00 -13.18
N CYS A 136 0.68 -9.80 -12.79
CA CYS A 136 0.59 -8.63 -13.64
C CYS A 136 1.46 -8.77 -14.89
N ASP A 137 2.71 -9.20 -14.71
CA ASP A 137 3.68 -9.40 -15.79
C ASP A 137 3.23 -10.56 -16.69
N LEU A 138 2.70 -11.64 -16.10
CA LEU A 138 2.14 -12.76 -16.85
C LEU A 138 0.99 -12.32 -17.76
N ASP A 139 0.08 -11.48 -17.25
CA ASP A 139 -1.04 -10.97 -18.05
C ASP A 139 -0.60 -10.04 -19.19
N GLU A 140 0.46 -9.27 -18.96
CA GLU A 140 1.06 -8.38 -19.94
C GLU A 140 1.73 -9.18 -21.06
N GLU A 141 2.56 -10.15 -20.69
CA GLU A 141 3.30 -11.00 -21.63
C GLU A 141 2.35 -11.90 -22.44
N ALA A 142 1.35 -12.51 -21.79
CA ALA A 142 0.34 -13.33 -22.46
C ALA A 142 -0.71 -12.51 -23.24
N LYS A 143 -0.69 -11.17 -23.12
CA LYS A 143 -1.69 -10.24 -23.67
C LYS A 143 -3.12 -10.63 -23.32
N SER A 144 -3.31 -11.13 -22.10
CA SER A 144 -4.55 -11.75 -21.62
C SER A 144 -5.51 -10.76 -20.93
N ARG A 145 -5.17 -9.46 -20.90
CA ARG A 145 -6.05 -8.36 -20.46
C ARG A 145 -6.64 -8.56 -19.05
N GLY A 146 -5.86 -9.10 -18.12
CA GLY A 146 -6.30 -9.32 -16.74
C GLY A 146 -6.98 -10.67 -16.49
N PHE A 147 -6.82 -11.64 -17.40
CA PHE A 147 -7.39 -12.99 -17.27
C PHE A 147 -6.89 -13.70 -16.01
N PHE A 148 -5.60 -13.64 -15.71
CA PHE A 148 -5.03 -14.33 -14.54
C PHE A 148 -5.26 -13.56 -13.23
N ARG A 149 -5.74 -12.30 -13.30
CA ARG A 149 -6.12 -11.47 -12.16
C ARG A 149 -7.56 -11.65 -11.71
N SER A 150 -8.51 -11.95 -12.60
CA SER A 150 -9.95 -11.92 -12.30
C SER A 150 -10.70 -13.13 -12.81
N TRP A 151 -11.64 -13.62 -11.99
CA TRP A 151 -12.52 -14.75 -12.28
C TRP A 151 -13.64 -14.45 -13.30
N ALA A 152 -13.89 -13.16 -13.60
CA ALA A 152 -15.06 -12.72 -14.35
C ALA A 152 -14.92 -12.77 -15.88
N ARG A 153 -13.81 -13.30 -16.41
CA ARG A 153 -13.56 -13.35 -17.86
C ARG A 153 -13.91 -14.74 -18.40
N PRO A 154 -14.52 -14.84 -19.59
CA PRO A 154 -14.77 -16.15 -20.21
C PRO A 154 -13.45 -16.91 -20.39
N LYS A 155 -13.49 -18.22 -20.13
CA LYS A 155 -12.33 -19.12 -20.21
C LYS A 155 -11.88 -19.21 -21.67
N LEU A 156 -10.82 -18.48 -22.00
CA LEU A 156 -10.27 -18.43 -23.36
C LEU A 156 -8.97 -19.22 -23.41
N LEU A 157 -9.04 -20.43 -23.99
CA LEU A 157 -7.92 -21.38 -24.07
C LEU A 157 -6.64 -20.76 -24.64
N ARG A 158 -6.77 -19.90 -25.65
CA ARG A 158 -5.66 -19.14 -26.26
C ARG A 158 -4.79 -18.37 -25.27
N TYR A 159 -5.35 -17.88 -24.16
CA TYR A 159 -4.59 -17.14 -23.15
C TYR A 159 -3.80 -18.09 -22.25
N MET A 160 -4.36 -19.27 -21.99
CA MET A 160 -3.69 -20.32 -21.24
C MET A 160 -2.54 -20.92 -22.06
N GLU A 161 -2.75 -21.21 -23.35
CA GLU A 161 -1.70 -21.68 -24.27
C GLU A 161 -0.51 -20.71 -24.31
N ARG A 162 -0.77 -19.42 -24.54
CA ARG A 162 0.29 -18.40 -24.55
C ARG A 162 1.04 -18.32 -23.22
N ALA A 163 0.32 -18.37 -22.10
CA ALA A 163 0.94 -18.35 -20.79
C ALA A 163 1.78 -19.61 -20.55
N ILE A 164 1.32 -20.77 -20.99
CA ILE A 164 2.07 -22.03 -20.92
C ILE A 164 3.35 -21.93 -21.75
N ASP A 165 3.28 -21.41 -22.98
CA ASP A 165 4.45 -21.21 -23.85
C ASP A 165 5.47 -20.26 -23.22
N ILE A 166 5.03 -19.12 -22.67
CA ILE A 166 5.88 -18.14 -21.97
C ILE A 166 6.57 -18.76 -20.75
N LEU A 167 5.87 -19.63 -20.02
CA LEU A 167 6.39 -20.32 -18.84
C LEU A 167 7.21 -21.57 -19.19
N GLY A 168 7.37 -21.88 -20.50
CA GLY A 168 8.14 -23.00 -21.01
C GLY A 168 7.46 -24.37 -20.87
N GLY A 169 6.13 -24.39 -20.70
CA GLY A 169 5.33 -25.61 -20.65
C GLY A 169 4.83 -26.05 -22.03
N LYS A 170 4.17 -27.21 -22.08
CA LYS A 170 3.45 -27.70 -23.25
C LYS A 170 2.09 -28.23 -22.81
N LEU A 171 1.03 -27.83 -23.51
CA LEU A 171 -0.30 -28.36 -23.28
C LEU A 171 -0.46 -29.68 -24.04
N VAL A 172 -0.65 -30.78 -23.31
CA VAL A 172 -0.95 -32.10 -23.88
C VAL A 172 -2.42 -32.39 -23.59
N ILE A 173 -3.16 -32.80 -24.62
CA ILE A 173 -4.55 -33.25 -24.48
C ILE A 173 -4.51 -34.78 -24.54
N GLU A 174 -4.80 -35.41 -23.41
CA GLU A 174 -4.96 -36.86 -23.32
C GLU A 174 -6.45 -37.18 -23.31
N TRP A 175 -6.86 -38.10 -24.17
CA TRP A 175 -8.21 -38.66 -24.18
C TRP A 175 -8.13 -40.04 -23.52
N GLU A 176 -8.95 -40.30 -22.51
CA GLU A 176 -8.96 -41.62 -21.82
C GLU A 176 -9.33 -42.78 -22.77
N ASP A 177 -9.96 -42.48 -23.90
CA ASP A 177 -10.26 -43.43 -24.97
C ASP A 177 -9.26 -43.30 -26.12
N ALA A 178 -7.99 -43.69 -25.95
CA ALA A 178 -7.02 -43.64 -27.04
C ALA A 178 -6.31 -44.99 -27.26
N GLY A 179 -7.07 -45.94 -27.83
CA GLY A 179 -6.56 -46.83 -28.88
C GLY A 179 -6.42 -46.11 -30.23
N PHE A 180 -5.99 -44.84 -30.24
CA PHE A 180 -5.83 -44.04 -31.45
C PHE A 180 -4.43 -43.42 -31.46
N GLU A 181 -3.48 -44.13 -32.07
CA GLU A 181 -2.18 -43.58 -32.44
C GLU A 181 -2.37 -42.55 -33.58
N GLY A 182 -2.59 -41.30 -33.19
CA GLY A 182 -2.68 -40.17 -34.12
C GLY A 182 -1.58 -39.15 -33.84
N SER A 183 -0.37 -39.39 -34.35
CA SER A 183 0.71 -38.39 -34.34
C SER A 183 0.38 -37.25 -35.31
N ALA A 184 -0.32 -36.23 -34.83
CA ALA A 184 -0.47 -34.98 -35.56
C ALA A 184 0.69 -34.03 -35.20
N ARG A 185 1.81 -34.17 -35.92
CA ARG A 185 2.83 -33.12 -36.00
C ARG A 185 2.19 -31.89 -36.67
N LYS A 186 2.05 -30.79 -35.94
CA LYS A 186 1.79 -29.49 -36.57
C LYS A 186 3.10 -28.94 -37.12
N VAL A 187 3.27 -29.07 -38.43
CA VAL A 187 4.29 -28.39 -39.22
C VAL A 187 3.67 -27.11 -39.76
N GLY A 188 4.36 -25.97 -39.59
CA GLY A 188 3.99 -24.67 -40.14
C GLY A 188 3.61 -23.64 -39.10
#